data_AF-A0A1G7MUL7-F1
#
_entry.id   AF-A0A1G7MUL7-F1
#
_cell.length_a   1.000
_cell.length_b   1.000
_cell.length_c   1.000
_cell.angle_alpha   90.00
_cell.angle_beta   90.00
_cell.angle_gamma   90.00
#
_symmetry.space_group_name_H-M   'P 1'
#
loop_
_entity.id
_entity.type
_entity.pdbx_description
1 polymer ?
#
loop_
_entity_poly.entity_id
_entity_poly.type
_entity_poly.pdbx_seq_one_letter_code
_entity_poly.pdbx_strand_id
1 'polypeptide(L)'
;MNESNANVLRIWFVWEVGLLLVLFGVVAATFVGIETPASPYDRALRLGALAFLTVELLIPLWVYLDLRGREDVGEIWLHVSAMPVVNLFGLLGYVEARNRKRD
;
A
#
# COMPACT_ATOMS: atom_id res chain seq x y z
N MET A 1 16.88 -13.93 6.84
CA MET A 1 16.46 -12.75 7.62
C MET A 1 16.14 -13.26 9.03
N ASN A 2 16.68 -12.67 10.10
CA ASN A 2 16.36 -13.12 11.47
C ASN A 2 14.87 -12.86 11.76
N GLU A 3 14.19 -13.75 12.49
CA GLU A 3 12.75 -13.64 12.84
C GLU A 3 12.37 -12.27 13.44
N SER A 4 13.30 -11.61 14.13
CA SER A 4 13.09 -10.26 14.66
C SER A 4 12.82 -9.21 13.57
N ASN A 5 13.47 -9.31 12.41
CA ASN A 5 13.31 -8.33 11.34
C ASN A 5 11.98 -8.54 10.59
N ALA A 6 11.59 -9.81 10.42
CA ALA A 6 10.30 -10.21 9.86
C ALA A 6 9.12 -9.61 10.66
N ASN A 7 9.16 -9.76 11.99
CA ASN A 7 8.13 -9.21 12.88
C ASN A 7 8.05 -7.69 12.83
N VAL A 8 9.19 -7.00 12.79
CA VAL A 8 9.24 -5.54 12.69
C VAL A 8 8.60 -5.07 11.37
N LEU A 9 8.97 -5.67 10.24
CA LEU A 9 8.41 -5.33 8.92
C LEU A 9 6.89 -5.55 8.87
N ARG A 10 6.41 -6.62 9.50
CA ARG A 10 4.98 -6.95 9.54
C ARG A 10 4.18 -5.97 10.38
N ILE A 11 4.72 -5.55 11.53
CA ILE A 11 4.09 -4.53 12.38
C ILE A 11 4.00 -3.20 11.63
N TRP A 12 5.08 -2.78 10.96
CA TRP A 12 5.10 -1.57 10.15
C TRP A 12 4.08 -1.63 9.01
N PHE A 13 4.05 -2.73 8.27
CA PHE A 13 3.06 -2.95 7.20
C PHE A 13 1.62 -2.77 7.69
N VAL A 14 1.27 -3.34 8.84
CA VAL A 14 -0.08 -3.20 9.42
C VAL A 14 -0.39 -1.74 9.76
N TRP A 15 0.57 -1.00 10.32
CA TRP A 15 0.40 0.42 10.62
C TRP A 15 0.29 1.28 9.36
N GLU A 16 1.09 1.01 8.34
CA GLU A 16 1.08 1.71 7.04
C GLU A 16 -0.26 1.52 6.34
N VAL A 17 -0.72 0.27 6.20
CA VAL A 17 -2.02 -0.04 5.60
C VAL A 17 -3.16 0.55 6.44
N GLY A 18 -3.08 0.46 7.76
CA GLY A 18 -4.05 1.06 8.67
C GLY A 18 -4.16 2.58 8.50
N LEU A 19 -3.02 3.28 8.39
CA LEU A 19 -2.99 4.71 8.14
C LEU A 19 -3.59 5.06 6.78
N LEU A 20 -3.24 4.32 5.72
CA LEU A 20 -3.79 4.53 4.38
C LEU A 20 -5.31 4.32 4.35
N LEU A 21 -5.84 3.31 5.05
CA LEU A 21 -7.28 3.08 5.19
C LEU A 21 -7.98 4.23 5.94
N VAL A 22 -7.38 4.75 7.00
CA VAL A 22 -7.93 5.90 7.73
C VAL A 22 -7.98 7.14 6.84
N LEU A 23 -6.88 7.44 6.13
CA LEU A 23 -6.83 8.56 5.18
C LEU A 23 -7.85 8.39 4.06
N PHE A 24 -7.97 7.19 3.50
CA PHE A 24 -8.98 6.86 2.50
C PHE A 24 -10.38 7.14 3.03
N GLY A 25 -10.69 6.66 4.24
CA GLY A 25 -11.97 6.90 4.91
C GLY A 25 -12.26 8.39 5.11
N VAL A 26 -11.27 9.16 5.57
CA VAL A 26 -11.40 10.62 5.78
C VAL A 26 -11.74 11.36 4.50
N VAL A 27 -11.14 10.99 3.37
CA VAL A 27 -11.42 11.62 2.08
C VAL A 27 -12.75 11.11 1.51
N ALA A 28 -13.04 9.80 1.59
CA ALA A 28 -14.28 9.19 1.12
C ALA A 28 -15.51 9.74 1.85
N ALA A 29 -15.39 9.97 3.16
CA ALA A 29 -16.43 10.55 4.02
C ALA A 29 -16.96 11.89 3.47
N THR A 30 -16.11 12.69 2.83
CA THR A 30 -16.52 13.97 2.24
C THR A 30 -17.50 13.83 1.07
N PHE A 31 -17.58 12.65 0.44
CA PHE A 31 -18.50 12.38 -0.68
C PHE A 31 -19.85 11.84 -0.23
N VAL A 32 -19.95 11.39 1.03
CA VAL A 32 -21.21 10.95 1.66
C VAL A 32 -21.80 12.03 2.58
N GLY A 33 -21.29 13.26 2.51
CA GLY A 33 -21.80 14.41 3.27
C GLY A 33 -21.28 14.52 4.71
N ILE A 34 -20.25 13.76 5.08
CA ILE A 34 -19.60 13.86 6.39
C ILE A 34 -18.50 14.92 6.32
N GLU A 35 -18.53 15.87 7.25
CA GLU A 35 -17.50 16.89 7.37
C GLU A 35 -16.22 16.30 7.99
N THR A 36 -15.11 16.48 7.29
CA THR A 36 -13.77 15.99 7.66
C THR A 36 -12.69 17.03 7.32
N PRO A 37 -11.45 16.86 7.79
CA PRO A 37 -10.33 17.73 7.39
C PRO A 37 -10.10 17.86 5.89
N ALA A 38 -10.60 16.92 5.08
CA ALA A 38 -10.50 16.98 3.62
C ALA A 38 -11.63 17.80 2.96
N SER A 39 -12.62 18.26 3.71
CA SER A 39 -13.81 18.96 3.19
C SER A 39 -13.57 20.35 2.61
N PRO A 40 -12.60 21.17 3.11
CA PRO A 40 -12.30 22.48 2.53
C PRO A 40 -11.72 22.42 1.10
N TYR A 41 -11.21 21.27 0.68
CA TYR A 41 -10.62 21.09 -0.63
C TYR A 41 -11.66 20.91 -1.73
N ASP A 42 -11.32 21.35 -2.95
CA ASP A 42 -12.20 21.17 -4.09
C ASP A 42 -12.46 19.68 -4.40
N ARG A 43 -13.51 19.42 -5.17
CA ARG A 43 -13.94 18.06 -5.48
C ARG A 43 -12.89 17.30 -6.31
N ALA A 44 -12.17 17.99 -7.19
CA ALA A 44 -11.18 17.38 -8.08
C ALA A 44 -9.97 16.87 -7.28
N LEU A 45 -9.48 17.67 -6.34
CA LEU A 45 -8.36 17.31 -5.45
C LEU A 45 -8.74 16.14 -4.54
N ARG A 46 -9.97 16.12 -4.02
CA ARG A 46 -10.49 14.99 -3.23
C ARG A 46 -10.61 13.70 -4.06
N LEU A 47 -11.07 13.79 -5.31
CA LEU A 47 -11.12 12.64 -6.22
C LEU A 47 -9.71 12.14 -6.56
N GLY A 48 -8.77 13.05 -6.82
CA GLY A 48 -7.37 12.72 -7.05
C GLY A 48 -6.73 12.03 -5.84
N ALA A 49 -6.98 12.53 -4.64
CA ALA A 49 -6.52 11.92 -3.39
C ALA A 49 -7.13 10.53 -3.19
N LEU A 50 -8.42 10.33 -3.46
CA LEU A 50 -9.04 9.00 -3.42
C LEU A 50 -8.42 8.04 -4.42
N ALA A 51 -8.19 8.47 -5.66
CA ALA A 51 -7.56 7.65 -6.68
C ALA A 51 -6.13 7.26 -6.26
N PHE A 52 -5.35 8.21 -5.75
CA PHE A 52 -4.01 7.98 -5.21
C PHE A 52 -4.02 6.95 -4.08
N LEU A 53 -4.87 7.16 -3.06
CA LEU A 53 -4.99 6.26 -1.91
C LEU A 53 -5.49 4.86 -2.33
N THR A 54 -6.35 4.78 -3.35
CA THR A 54 -6.80 3.50 -3.92
C THR A 54 -5.61 2.72 -4.50
N VAL A 55 -4.77 3.38 -5.30
CA VAL A 55 -3.57 2.76 -5.87
C VAL A 55 -2.62 2.30 -4.77
N GLU A 56 -2.38 3.16 -3.77
CA GLU A 56 -1.52 2.86 -2.63
C GLU A 56 -2.02 1.68 -1.79
N LEU A 57 -3.33 1.40 -1.78
CA LEU A 57 -3.91 0.22 -1.11
C LEU A 57 -3.90 -1.04 -2.00
N LEU A 58 -4.13 -0.88 -3.32
CA LEU A 58 -4.24 -2.00 -4.25
C LEU A 58 -2.90 -2.69 -4.51
N ILE A 59 -1.80 -1.93 -4.61
CA ILE A 59 -0.47 -2.50 -4.87
C ILE A 59 -0.04 -3.47 -3.75
N PRO A 60 -0.04 -3.10 -2.44
CA PRO A 60 0.35 -4.01 -1.37
C PRO A 60 -0.60 -5.20 -1.26
N LEU A 61 -1.90 -5.00 -1.54
CA LEU A 61 -2.86 -6.10 -1.58
C LEU A 61 -2.52 -7.11 -2.68
N TRP A 62 -2.19 -6.63 -3.89
CA TRP A 62 -1.80 -7.49 -5.00
C TRP A 62 -0.51 -8.25 -4.71
N VAL A 63 0.50 -7.57 -4.16
CA VAL A 63 1.77 -8.18 -3.74
C VAL A 63 1.54 -9.24 -2.65
N TYR A 64 0.71 -8.94 -1.66
CA TYR A 64 0.31 -9.91 -0.64
C TYR A 64 -0.32 -11.17 -1.23
N LEU A 65 -1.24 -11.01 -2.19
CA LEU A 65 -1.92 -12.14 -2.85
C LEU A 65 -0.97 -12.98 -3.71
N ASP A 66 -0.04 -12.37 -4.45
CA ASP A 66 0.95 -13.12 -5.26
C ASP A 66 1.99 -13.85 -4.38
N LEU A 67 2.31 -13.29 -3.21
CA LEU A 67 3.26 -13.87 -2.26
C LEU A 67 2.67 -14.95 -1.35
N ARG A 68 1.35 -14.98 -1.14
CA ARG A 68 0.68 -15.97 -0.27
C ARG A 68 0.97 -17.43 -0.65
N GLY A 69 1.47 -17.70 -1.86
CA GLY A 69 1.90 -19.01 -2.33
C GLY A 69 3.41 -19.20 -2.52
N ARG A 70 4.28 -18.28 -2.05
CA ARG A 70 5.73 -18.30 -2.30
C ARG A 70 6.53 -17.94 -1.05
N GLU A 71 7.30 -18.89 -0.51
CA GLU A 71 8.01 -18.74 0.78
C GLU A 71 9.28 -17.86 0.71
N ASP A 72 9.95 -17.80 -0.43
CA ASP A 72 11.35 -17.36 -0.52
C ASP A 72 11.58 -15.87 -0.87
N VAL A 73 10.51 -15.09 -1.05
CA VAL A 73 10.59 -13.70 -1.56
C VAL A 73 9.77 -12.72 -0.71
N GLY A 74 8.97 -13.18 0.27
CA GLY A 74 7.76 -12.46 0.68
C GLY A 74 7.91 -11.10 1.36
N GLU A 75 8.58 -11.03 2.50
CA GLU A 75 8.29 -9.94 3.46
C GLU A 75 8.89 -8.58 3.10
N ILE A 76 10.10 -8.55 2.52
CA ILE A 76 10.74 -7.28 2.14
C ILE A 76 9.93 -6.60 1.03
N TRP A 77 9.51 -7.37 0.02
CA TRP A 77 8.74 -6.82 -1.09
C TRP A 77 7.34 -6.40 -0.69
N LEU A 78 6.71 -7.12 0.26
CA LEU A 78 5.43 -6.72 0.84
C LEU A 78 5.52 -5.33 1.50
N HIS A 79 6.58 -5.08 2.27
CA HIS A 79 6.78 -3.80 2.93
C HIS A 79 7.16 -2.67 1.97
N VAL A 80 8.07 -2.92 1.02
CA VAL A 80 8.43 -1.92 -0.01
C VAL A 80 7.20 -1.54 -0.85
N SER A 81 6.28 -2.50 -1.09
CA SER A 81 4.99 -2.25 -1.73
C SER A 81 3.92 -1.63 -0.82
N ALA A 82 4.22 -1.31 0.43
CA ALA A 82 3.28 -0.61 1.33
C ALA A 82 3.73 0.80 1.66
N MET A 83 4.98 1.15 1.35
CA MET A 83 5.51 2.49 1.54
C MET A 83 4.89 3.47 0.52
N PRO A 84 4.22 4.54 0.98
CA PRO A 84 3.65 5.54 0.08
C PRO A 84 4.75 6.19 -0.77
N VAL A 85 4.44 6.53 -2.02
CA VAL A 85 5.39 7.05 -3.04
C VAL A 85 6.39 6.00 -3.57
N VAL A 86 6.88 5.11 -2.72
CA VAL A 86 7.75 3.99 -3.12
C VAL A 86 6.96 2.90 -3.82
N ASN A 87 5.65 2.83 -3.59
CA ASN A 87 4.79 1.74 -3.98
C ASN A 87 4.86 1.36 -5.48
N LEU A 88 4.91 2.36 -6.38
CA LEU A 88 5.06 2.13 -7.82
C LEU A 88 6.45 1.56 -8.17
N PHE A 89 7.51 2.12 -7.59
CA PHE A 89 8.90 1.67 -7.81
C PHE A 89 9.16 0.31 -7.16
N GLY A 90 8.54 0.07 -6.01
CA GLY A 90 8.53 -1.20 -5.30
C GLY A 90 7.87 -2.30 -6.12
N LEU A 91 6.71 -2.02 -6.71
CA LEU A 91 6.04 -2.94 -7.63
C LEU A 91 6.89 -3.24 -8.87
N LEU A 92 7.52 -2.23 -9.47
CA LEU A 92 8.41 -2.44 -10.62
C LEU A 92 9.63 -3.29 -10.26
N GLY A 93 10.27 -3.02 -9.12
CA GLY A 93 11.37 -3.83 -8.60
C GLY A 93 10.94 -5.27 -8.29
N TYR A 94 9.74 -5.45 -7.74
CA TYR A 94 9.17 -6.77 -7.47
C TYR A 94 8.95 -7.58 -8.76
N VAL A 95 8.37 -6.97 -9.78
CA VAL A 95 8.12 -7.61 -11.09
C VAL A 95 9.43 -8.02 -11.76
N GLU A 96 10.44 -7.15 -11.73
CA GLU A 96 11.78 -7.44 -12.26
C GLU A 96 12.43 -8.62 -11.50
N ALA A 97 12.40 -8.60 -10.17
CA ALA A 97 12.94 -9.68 -9.34
C ALA A 97 12.21 -11.02 -9.58
N ARG A 98 10.89 -10.97 -9.79
CA ARG A 98 10.05 -12.12 -10.13
C ARG A 98 10.43 -12.70 -11.49
N ASN A 99 10.70 -11.87 -12.49
CA ASN A 99 11.05 -12.33 -13.84
C ASN A 99 12.43 -12.99 -13.87
N ARG A 100 13.43 -12.42 -13.18
CA ARG A 100 14.78 -13.03 -13.08
C ARG A 100 14.82 -14.41 -12.42
N LYS A 101 13.84 -14.74 -11.56
CA LYS A 101 13.74 -16.07 -10.95
C LYS A 101 13.05 -17.11 -11.84
N ARG A 102 12.47 -16.69 -12.97
CA ARG A 102 11.79 -17.58 -13.94
C ARG A 102 12.70 -18.00 -15.10
N ASP A 103 13.74 -17.23 -15.38
CA ASP A 103 14.84 -17.58 -16.31
C ASP A 103 15.93 -18.38 -15.59
#